data_AF-E3MR93-F1
#
_entry.id   AF-E3MR93-F1
#
_cell.length_a   1.000
_cell.length_b   1.000
_cell.length_c   1.000
_cell.angle_alpha   90.00
_cell.angle_beta   90.00
_cell.angle_gamma   90.00
#
_symmetry.space_group_name_H-M   'P 1'
#
loop_
_entity.id
_entity.type
_entity.pdbx_description
1 polymer ?
#
loop_
_entity_poly.entity_id
_entity_poly.type
_entity_poly.pdbx_seq_one_letter_code
_entity_poly.pdbx_strand_id
1 'polypeptide(L)'
;MDQPQLHKPREPLKVGPRGGKVYTPPGKGMDIRKWNKEDVDMWMTCFLRPDMYPNTYLATTKQQIDGETLYWMVKEPQKDIHQVLQIPFLSYRVMMRNAAAVINKHTEVTFQKNWAKFRARRNRST
;
A
#
# COMPACT_ATOMS: atom_id res chain seq x y z
N MET A 1 37.02 -16.08 10.88
CA MET A 1 35.84 -15.20 11.05
C MET A 1 35.33 -14.87 9.67
N ASP A 2 34.20 -15.46 9.27
CA ASP A 2 33.59 -15.17 7.97
C ASP A 2 33.03 -13.75 7.98
N GLN A 3 33.50 -12.90 7.06
CA GLN A 3 32.89 -11.60 6.83
C GLN A 3 31.47 -11.83 6.32
N PRO A 4 30.43 -11.18 6.89
CA PRO A 4 29.08 -11.32 6.38
C PRO A 4 29.02 -10.86 4.93
N GLN A 5 28.61 -11.77 4.03
CA GLN A 5 28.51 -11.48 2.60
C GLN A 5 27.58 -10.28 2.37
N LEU A 6 28.11 -9.24 1.73
CA LEU A 6 27.35 -8.04 1.40
C LEU A 6 26.44 -8.33 0.19
N HIS A 7 25.19 -8.73 0.45
CA HIS A 7 24.23 -9.01 -0.62
C HIS A 7 23.69 -7.74 -1.27
N LYS A 8 23.76 -7.69 -2.60
CA LYS A 8 23.19 -6.65 -3.45
C LYS A 8 21.65 -6.67 -3.32
N PRO A 9 20.97 -5.57 -2.93
CA PRO A 9 19.52 -5.54 -2.88
C PRO A 9 18.88 -5.82 -4.25
N ARG A 10 17.84 -6.66 -4.26
CA ARG A 10 17.06 -6.98 -5.47
C ARG A 10 15.97 -5.93 -5.69
N GLU A 11 15.77 -5.53 -6.95
CA GLU A 11 14.68 -4.62 -7.31
C GLU A 11 13.32 -5.26 -7.02
N PRO A 12 12.40 -4.53 -6.35
CA PRO A 12 11.11 -5.08 -5.99
C PRO A 12 10.17 -5.19 -7.19
N LEU A 13 9.41 -6.29 -7.24
CA LEU A 13 8.31 -6.43 -8.19
C LEU A 13 7.15 -5.51 -7.80
N LYS A 14 6.60 -4.79 -8.78
CA LYS A 14 5.39 -3.99 -8.60
C LYS A 14 4.18 -4.90 -8.43
N VAL A 15 3.28 -4.55 -7.52
CA VAL A 15 2.07 -5.30 -7.22
C VAL A 15 0.80 -4.54 -7.59
N GLY A 16 -0.28 -5.29 -7.76
CA GLY A 16 -1.61 -4.77 -7.91
C GLY A 16 -1.89 -4.05 -9.24
N PRO A 17 -3.10 -3.46 -9.36
CA PRO A 17 -3.50 -2.76 -10.57
C PRO A 17 -2.72 -1.45 -10.77
N ARG A 18 -2.46 -1.10 -12.04
CA ARG A 18 -1.75 0.13 -12.44
C ARG A 18 -2.67 1.35 -12.47
N GLY A 19 -2.06 2.54 -12.53
CA GLY A 19 -2.76 3.81 -12.76
C GLY A 19 -3.34 4.47 -11.51
N GLY A 20 -2.98 4.00 -10.32
CA GLY A 20 -3.32 4.68 -9.06
C GLY A 20 -2.42 5.87 -8.77
N LYS A 21 -2.85 6.70 -7.82
CA LYS A 21 -2.08 7.81 -7.27
C LYS A 21 -1.68 7.50 -5.83
N VAL A 22 -0.53 8.04 -5.41
CA VAL A 22 -0.03 7.87 -4.05
C VAL A 22 -0.69 8.93 -3.17
N TYR A 23 -1.58 8.49 -2.31
CA TYR A 23 -2.15 9.29 -1.22
C TYR A 23 -1.78 8.65 0.11
N THR A 24 -1.54 9.45 1.13
CA THR A 24 -1.34 8.98 2.51
C THR A 24 -2.31 9.71 3.42
N PRO A 25 -2.85 9.04 4.46
CA PRO A 25 -3.62 9.73 5.48
C PRO A 25 -2.77 10.82 6.16
N PRO A 26 -3.39 11.91 6.67
CA PRO A 26 -2.67 12.97 7.38
C PRO A 26 -1.79 12.41 8.50
N GLY A 27 -0.52 12.83 8.55
CA GLY A 27 0.43 12.39 9.58
C GLY A 27 0.92 10.94 9.44
N LYS A 28 0.52 10.19 8.41
CA LYS A 28 0.93 8.79 8.21
C LYS A 28 1.90 8.64 7.06
N GLY A 29 2.81 7.66 7.20
CA GLY A 29 3.74 7.28 6.15
C GLY A 29 3.10 6.38 5.08
N MET A 30 3.87 6.04 4.05
CA MET A 30 3.45 5.13 2.96
C MET A 30 3.41 3.65 3.36
N ASP A 31 3.82 3.32 4.59
CA ASP A 31 3.73 1.95 5.11
C ASP A 31 2.26 1.64 5.43
N ILE A 32 1.51 1.21 4.40
CA ILE A 32 0.05 1.01 4.48
C ILE A 32 -0.34 0.04 5.59
N ARG A 33 0.51 -0.95 5.90
CA ARG A 33 0.25 -1.97 6.92
C ARG A 33 0.10 -1.39 8.34
N LYS A 34 0.55 -0.15 8.55
CA LYS A 34 0.43 0.56 9.84
C LYS A 34 -0.83 1.43 9.95
N TRP A 35 -1.64 1.48 8.90
CA TRP A 35 -2.86 2.29 8.90
C TRP A 35 -3.96 1.53 9.63
N ASN A 36 -4.57 2.19 10.61
CA ASN A 36 -5.78 1.69 11.23
C ASN A 36 -7.01 2.00 10.35
N LYS A 37 -8.21 1.72 10.85
CA LYS A 37 -9.47 1.90 10.10
C LYS A 37 -9.76 3.37 9.82
N GLU A 38 -9.54 4.24 10.81
CA GLU A 38 -9.71 5.68 10.66
C GLU A 38 -8.73 6.27 9.64
N ASP A 39 -7.48 5.79 9.65
CA ASP A 39 -6.47 6.15 8.64
C ASP A 39 -6.94 5.76 7.23
N VAL A 40 -7.55 4.58 7.07
CA VAL A 40 -8.11 4.14 5.78
C VAL A 40 -9.29 5.01 5.37
N ASP A 41 -10.22 5.31 6.27
CA ASP A 41 -11.35 6.18 5.97
C ASP A 41 -10.88 7.59 5.56
N MET A 42 -9.93 8.17 6.30
CA MET A 42 -9.30 9.45 5.94
C MET A 42 -8.58 9.36 4.59
N TRP A 43 -7.84 8.29 4.33
CA TRP A 43 -7.17 8.08 3.05
C TRP A 43 -8.16 7.99 1.89
N MET A 44 -9.30 7.32 2.06
CA MET A 44 -10.34 7.27 1.04
C MET A 44 -10.88 8.65 0.68
N THR A 45 -10.96 9.58 1.65
CA THR A 45 -11.50 10.94 1.39
C THR A 45 -10.68 11.70 0.34
N CYS A 46 -9.41 11.32 0.12
CA CYS A 46 -8.56 11.93 -0.89
C CYS A 46 -9.03 11.69 -2.34
N PHE A 47 -9.89 10.68 -2.57
CA PHE A 47 -10.31 10.30 -3.92
C PHE A 47 -11.73 9.74 -4.01
N LEU A 48 -12.41 9.47 -2.89
CA LEU A 48 -13.83 9.15 -2.79
C LEU A 48 -14.45 10.10 -1.78
N ARG A 49 -15.27 11.06 -2.22
CA ARG A 49 -15.93 11.98 -1.30
C ARG A 49 -17.01 11.24 -0.47
N PRO A 50 -17.03 11.37 0.87
CA PRO A 50 -18.00 10.67 1.72
C PRO A 50 -19.46 10.92 1.37
N ASP A 51 -19.80 12.14 0.95
CA ASP A 51 -21.17 12.54 0.57
C ASP A 51 -21.64 11.89 -0.74
N MET A 52 -20.72 11.59 -1.65
CA MET A 52 -21.02 10.93 -2.92
C MET A 52 -20.94 9.39 -2.84
N TYR A 53 -20.15 8.86 -1.92
CA TYR A 53 -19.89 7.43 -1.79
C TYR A 53 -20.23 6.85 -0.39
N PRO A 54 -21.36 7.23 0.24
CA PRO A 54 -21.66 6.84 1.63
C PRO A 54 -21.70 5.32 1.82
N ASN A 55 -22.21 4.58 0.82
CA ASN A 55 -22.26 3.11 0.85
C ASN A 55 -20.87 2.47 0.87
N THR A 56 -19.85 3.12 0.28
CA THR A 56 -18.47 2.62 0.33
C THR A 56 -17.92 2.74 1.74
N TYR A 57 -18.10 3.90 2.38
CA TYR A 57 -17.69 4.12 3.76
C TYR A 57 -18.41 3.18 4.74
N LEU A 58 -19.72 3.03 4.59
CA LEU A 58 -20.48 2.09 5.42
C LEU A 58 -19.95 0.66 5.29
N ALA A 59 -19.65 0.22 4.06
CA ALA A 59 -19.10 -1.11 3.80
C ALA A 59 -17.70 -1.27 4.42
N THR A 60 -16.78 -0.31 4.22
CA THR A 60 -15.42 -0.39 4.76
C THR A 60 -15.41 -0.39 6.29
N THR A 61 -16.23 0.44 6.92
CA THR A 61 -16.39 0.47 8.38
C THR A 61 -16.99 -0.86 8.88
N LYS A 62 -18.05 -1.37 8.26
CA LYS A 62 -18.68 -2.64 8.66
C LYS A 62 -17.73 -3.83 8.54
N GLN A 63 -16.96 -3.88 7.45
CA GLN A 63 -15.96 -4.91 7.21
C GLN A 63 -14.64 -4.67 7.95
N GLN A 64 -14.55 -3.57 8.72
CA GLN A 64 -13.40 -3.25 9.56
C GLN A 64 -12.08 -3.16 8.76
N ILE A 65 -12.15 -2.65 7.53
CA ILE A 65 -11.01 -2.61 6.60
C ILE A 65 -9.95 -1.64 7.12
N ASP A 66 -8.78 -2.19 7.45
CA ASP A 66 -7.57 -1.46 7.81
C ASP A 66 -6.49 -1.58 6.74
N GLY A 67 -5.34 -0.99 7.00
CA GLY A 67 -4.22 -0.98 6.08
C GLY A 67 -3.59 -2.35 5.81
N GLU A 68 -3.60 -3.25 6.80
CA GLU A 68 -3.15 -4.64 6.64
C GLU A 68 -4.09 -5.39 5.70
N THR A 69 -5.40 -5.22 5.88
CA THR A 69 -6.43 -5.80 5.01
C THR A 69 -6.26 -5.31 3.57
N LEU A 70 -6.10 -4.00 3.36
CA LEU A 70 -5.83 -3.43 2.03
C LEU A 70 -4.56 -3.99 1.40
N TYR A 71 -3.49 -4.16 2.18
CA TYR A 71 -2.24 -4.73 1.70
C TYR A 71 -2.45 -6.13 1.11
N TRP A 72 -3.15 -7.02 1.84
CA TRP A 72 -3.43 -8.37 1.38
C TRP A 72 -4.40 -8.41 0.21
N MET A 73 -5.43 -7.57 0.19
CA MET A 73 -6.35 -7.46 -0.95
C MET A 73 -5.62 -7.09 -2.26
N VAL A 74 -4.56 -6.29 -2.18
CA VAL A 74 -3.74 -5.93 -3.35
C VAL A 74 -2.75 -7.04 -3.72
N LYS A 75 -2.15 -7.69 -2.72
CA LYS A 75 -1.13 -8.74 -2.93
C LYS A 75 -1.73 -10.05 -3.42
N GLU A 76 -2.90 -10.39 -2.92
CA GLU A 76 -3.62 -11.63 -3.19
C GLU A 76 -5.05 -11.29 -3.64
N PRO A 77 -5.21 -10.75 -4.87
CA PRO A 77 -6.52 -10.34 -5.34
C PRO A 77 -7.42 -11.55 -5.53
N GLN A 78 -8.50 -11.60 -4.77
CA GLN A 78 -9.55 -12.60 -4.93
C GLN A 78 -10.61 -12.10 -5.91
N LYS A 79 -11.10 -13.00 -6.76
CA LYS A 79 -12.20 -12.69 -7.68
C LYS A 79 -13.46 -12.37 -6.85
N ASP A 80 -14.19 -11.35 -7.28
CA ASP A 80 -15.48 -10.96 -6.69
C ASP A 80 -15.47 -10.60 -5.19
N ILE A 81 -14.29 -10.38 -4.59
CA ILE A 81 -14.15 -9.98 -3.16
C ILE A 81 -14.94 -8.71 -2.82
N HIS A 82 -15.09 -7.80 -3.78
CA HIS A 82 -15.88 -6.58 -3.60
C HIS A 82 -17.36 -6.88 -3.33
N GLN A 83 -17.90 -7.99 -3.84
CA GLN A 83 -19.28 -8.42 -3.58
C GLN A 83 -19.42 -8.93 -2.14
N VAL A 84 -18.46 -9.74 -1.68
CA VAL A 84 -18.40 -10.24 -0.30
C VAL A 84 -18.30 -9.08 0.69
N LEU A 85 -17.44 -8.11 0.38
CA LEU A 85 -17.25 -6.90 1.20
C LEU A 85 -18.39 -5.89 1.06
N GLN A 86 -19.34 -6.11 0.14
CA GLN A 86 -20.44 -5.19 -0.19
C GLN A 86 -19.94 -3.79 -0.62
N ILE A 87 -18.75 -3.73 -1.22
CA ILE A 87 -18.16 -2.50 -1.74
C ILE A 87 -18.56 -2.35 -3.22
N PRO A 88 -19.13 -1.19 -3.63
CA PRO A 88 -19.40 -0.93 -5.04
C PRO A 88 -18.17 -1.14 -5.91
N PHE A 89 -18.33 -1.84 -7.03
CA PHE A 89 -17.20 -2.28 -7.87
C PHE A 89 -16.29 -1.13 -8.32
N LEU A 90 -16.88 0.02 -8.68
CA LEU A 90 -16.09 1.19 -9.10
C LEU A 90 -15.25 1.75 -7.95
N SER A 91 -15.82 1.91 -6.76
CA SER A 91 -15.09 2.35 -5.57
C SER A 91 -13.97 1.37 -5.23
N TYR A 92 -14.27 0.06 -5.22
CA TYR A 92 -13.30 -0.99 -4.98
C TYR A 92 -12.11 -0.91 -5.95
N ARG A 93 -12.36 -0.75 -7.26
CA ARG A 93 -11.28 -0.61 -8.25
C ARG A 93 -10.40 0.60 -7.99
N VAL A 94 -10.98 1.74 -7.61
CA VAL A 94 -10.22 2.96 -7.30
C VAL A 94 -9.38 2.75 -6.05
N MET A 95 -9.95 2.17 -4.99
CA MET A 95 -9.23 1.82 -3.77
C MET A 95 -8.03 0.91 -4.08
N MET A 96 -8.22 -0.19 -4.81
CA MET A 96 -7.14 -1.14 -5.10
C MET A 96 -6.01 -0.53 -5.94
N ARG A 97 -6.32 0.34 -6.90
CA ARG A 97 -5.31 1.06 -7.69
C ARG A 97 -4.49 2.01 -6.83
N ASN A 98 -5.13 2.79 -5.98
CA ASN A 98 -4.43 3.75 -5.12
C ASN A 98 -3.62 3.02 -4.03
N ALA A 99 -4.17 1.95 -3.44
CA ALA A 99 -3.44 1.12 -2.47
C ALA A 99 -2.20 0.48 -3.11
N ALA A 100 -2.32 -0.07 -4.33
CA ALA A 100 -1.18 -0.59 -5.08
C ALA A 100 -0.11 0.48 -5.35
N ALA A 101 -0.52 1.70 -5.70
CA ALA A 101 0.41 2.81 -5.89
C ALA A 101 1.19 3.13 -4.61
N VAL A 102 0.51 3.19 -3.45
CA VAL A 102 1.15 3.42 -2.14
C VAL A 102 2.13 2.30 -1.79
N ILE A 103 1.73 1.04 -1.94
CA ILE A 103 2.58 -0.13 -1.64
C ILE A 103 3.84 -0.11 -2.52
N ASN A 104 3.67 0.11 -3.82
CA ASN A 104 4.79 0.17 -4.76
C ASN A 104 5.73 1.33 -4.43
N LYS A 105 5.20 2.49 -4.06
CA LYS A 105 6.03 3.65 -3.68
C LYS A 105 6.79 3.42 -2.38
N HIS A 106 6.13 2.84 -1.37
CA HIS A 106 6.79 2.45 -0.13
C HIS A 106 7.93 1.46 -0.39
N THR A 107 7.69 0.46 -1.23
CA THR A 107 8.67 -0.58 -1.56
C THR A 107 9.85 0.01 -2.34
N GLU A 108 9.60 0.91 -3.29
CA GLU A 108 10.63 1.65 -4.01
C GLU A 108 11.51 2.47 -3.07
N VAL A 109 10.90 3.26 -2.16
CA VAL A 109 11.64 4.08 -1.19
C VAL A 109 12.49 3.22 -0.26
N THR A 110 11.94 2.09 0.20
CA THR A 110 12.68 1.12 1.05
C THR A 110 13.84 0.50 0.28
N PHE A 111 13.63 0.12 -0.99
CA PHE A 111 14.69 -0.38 -1.86
C PHE A 111 15.81 0.65 -2.04
N GLN A 112 15.49 1.91 -2.35
CA GLN A 112 16.49 2.97 -2.53
C GLN A 112 17.30 3.22 -1.26
N LYS A 113 16.67 3.20 -0.07
CA LYS A 113 17.37 3.30 1.21
C LYS A 113 18.34 2.13 1.42
N ASN A 114 17.90 0.91 1.13
CA ASN A 114 18.75 -0.28 1.25
C ASN A 114 19.89 -0.27 0.23
N TRP A 115 19.64 0.21 -0.98
CA TRP A 115 20.64 0.40 -2.03
C TRP A 115 21.70 1.42 -1.63
N ALA A 116 21.30 2.56 -1.07
CA ALA A 116 22.22 3.56 -0.55
C ALA A 116 23.11 3.00 0.57
N LYS A 117 22.53 2.23 1.52
CA LYS A 117 23.29 1.55 2.57
C LYS A 117 24.28 0.52 2.01
N PHE A 118 23.88 -0.26 1.01
CA PHE A 118 24.74 -1.22 0.33
C PHE A 118 25.95 -0.51 -0.32
N ARG A 119 25.72 0.57 -1.08
CA ARG A 119 26.78 1.37 -1.71
C ARG A 119 27.74 1.96 -0.68
N ALA A 120 27.21 2.54 0.40
CA ALA A 120 28.02 3.12 1.46
C ALA A 120 28.91 2.09 2.16
N ARG A 121 28.43 0.86 2.35
CA ARG A 121 29.24 -0.24 2.91
C ARG A 121 30.32 -0.71 1.95
N ARG A 122 29.96 -0.92 0.68
CA ARG A 122 30.92 -1.33 -0.35
C ARG A 122 32.10 -0.35 -0.46
N ASN A 123 31.83 0.96 -0.45
CA ASN A 123 32.87 1.99 -0.54
C ASN A 123 33.76 2.13 0.70
N ARG A 124 33.35 1.57 1.86
CA ARG A 124 34.17 1.54 3.09
C ARG A 124 35.04 0.29 3.18
N SER A 125 34.75 -0.72 2.36
CA SER A 125 35.50 -1.99 2.30
C SER A 125 36.52 -2.02 1.15
N THR A 126 36.56 -0.97 0.34
CA THR A 126 37.58 -0.66 -0.68
C THR A 126 38.50 0.43 -0.17
#